data_AF-A0A1Y1B8S0-F1
#
_entry.id   AF-A0A1Y1B8S0-F1
#
_cell.length_a   1.000
_cell.length_b   1.000
_cell.length_c   1.000
_cell.angle_alpha   90.00
_cell.angle_beta   90.00
_cell.angle_gamma   90.00
#
_symmetry.space_group_name_H-M   'P 1'
#
loop_
_entity.id
_entity.type
_entity.pdbx_description
1 polymer ?
#
loop_
_entity_poly.entity_id
_entity_poly.type
_entity_poly.pdbx_seq_one_letter_code
_entity_poly.pdbx_strand_id
1 'polypeptide(L)'
;GIDNIAFVHLTYIPNPVGINEQKSKPTQQSVKTLNKAGIFPDLIIARSSQLLTKQIRHKIAMFCNVDASSIIDNIDVPTIYEIPICFYKQRLHEILGSRLKINVKPKIDSLNRLVNVISKNLVSPKKIVNIAICGKYTELGDSYASIFESLTHVSANLDILIKTTIIDSTNFNEGMLKNIDGIVVPGGFGVRGYEGKIRAI
;
A
#
# COMPACT_ATOMS: atom_id res chain seq x y z
N GLY A 1 4.09 -18.65 -25.52
CA GLY A 1 2.96 -19.58 -25.34
C GLY A 1 2.21 -19.23 -24.07
N ILE A 2 1.13 -19.94 -23.78
CA ILE A 2 0.25 -19.63 -22.62
C ILE A 2 1.03 -19.62 -21.30
N ASP A 3 2.00 -20.52 -21.12
CA ASP A 3 2.85 -20.66 -19.92
C ASP A 3 3.82 -19.49 -19.68
N ASN A 4 3.89 -18.49 -20.57
CA ASN A 4 4.81 -17.34 -20.43
C ASN A 4 4.09 -16.05 -20.01
N ILE A 5 2.77 -16.11 -19.83
CA ILE A 5 1.92 -14.95 -19.54
C ILE A 5 0.95 -15.35 -18.44
N ALA A 6 0.77 -14.49 -17.44
CA ALA A 6 -0.25 -14.63 -16.41
C ALA A 6 -1.03 -13.32 -16.28
N PHE A 7 -2.35 -13.40 -16.19
CA PHE A 7 -3.23 -12.26 -15.99
C PHE A 7 -3.68 -12.19 -14.53
N VAL A 8 -3.24 -11.13 -13.83
CA VAL A 8 -3.64 -10.82 -12.46
C VAL A 8 -4.61 -9.65 -12.48
N HIS A 9 -5.86 -9.89 -12.07
CA HIS A 9 -6.89 -8.85 -12.09
C HIS A 9 -7.18 -8.33 -10.69
N LEU A 10 -6.89 -7.06 -10.44
CA LEU A 10 -7.20 -6.38 -9.18
C LEU A 10 -8.63 -5.82 -9.24
N THR A 11 -9.44 -6.15 -8.24
CA THR A 11 -10.81 -5.65 -8.11
C THR A 11 -11.07 -5.11 -6.72
N TYR A 12 -12.17 -4.37 -6.55
CA TYR A 12 -12.63 -3.88 -5.25
C TYR A 12 -13.92 -4.59 -4.83
N ILE A 13 -13.96 -5.02 -3.57
CA ILE A 13 -15.09 -5.65 -2.91
C ILE A 13 -15.61 -4.67 -1.87
N PRO A 14 -16.59 -3.83 -2.22
CA PRO A 14 -17.15 -2.88 -1.27
C PRO A 14 -17.92 -3.62 -0.17
N ASN A 15 -17.79 -3.09 1.05
CA ASN A 15 -18.60 -3.48 2.20
C ASN A 15 -19.31 -2.22 2.75
N PRO A 16 -20.49 -1.85 2.21
CA PRO A 16 -21.20 -0.64 2.61
C PRO A 16 -21.54 -0.64 4.09
N VAL A 17 -21.24 0.49 4.75
CA VAL A 17 -21.56 0.72 6.15
C VAL A 17 -23.09 0.59 6.35
N GLY A 18 -23.50 -0.19 7.35
CA GLY A 18 -24.91 -0.41 7.71
C GLY A 18 -25.54 -1.68 7.14
N ILE A 19 -24.99 -2.28 6.08
CA ILE A 19 -25.48 -3.55 5.52
C ILE A 19 -24.62 -4.74 5.99
N ASN A 20 -23.35 -4.49 6.32
CA ASN A 20 -22.36 -5.48 6.75
C ASN A 20 -22.27 -6.70 5.81
N GLU A 21 -22.50 -6.48 4.52
CA GLU A 21 -22.48 -7.51 3.49
C GLU A 21 -21.58 -7.07 2.34
N GLN A 22 -20.54 -7.87 2.09
CA GLN A 22 -19.63 -7.71 0.97
C GLN A 22 -20.36 -7.86 -0.36
N LYS A 23 -20.12 -6.94 -1.30
CA LYS A 23 -20.75 -6.99 -2.64
C LYS A 23 -19.75 -7.43 -3.70
N SER A 24 -19.94 -8.63 -4.25
CA SER A 24 -19.12 -9.15 -5.36
C SER A 24 -19.52 -8.64 -6.75
N LYS A 25 -20.66 -7.95 -6.89
CA LYS A 25 -21.19 -7.51 -8.20
C LYS A 25 -20.21 -6.64 -9.00
N PRO A 26 -19.50 -5.66 -8.41
CA PRO A 26 -18.50 -4.87 -9.15
C PRO A 26 -17.37 -5.73 -9.72
N THR A 27 -16.90 -6.71 -8.96
CA THR A 27 -15.88 -7.67 -9.39
C THR A 27 -16.37 -8.52 -10.56
N GLN A 28 -17.59 -9.06 -10.48
CA GLN A 28 -18.19 -9.84 -11.57
C GLN A 28 -18.31 -9.02 -12.87
N GLN A 29 -18.73 -7.76 -12.77
CA GLN A 29 -18.85 -6.89 -13.94
C GLN A 29 -17.48 -6.55 -14.52
N SER A 30 -16.49 -6.28 -13.65
CA SER A 30 -15.11 -6.00 -14.07
C SER A 30 -14.48 -7.19 -14.81
N VAL A 31 -14.58 -8.40 -14.26
CA VAL A 31 -14.10 -9.62 -14.94
C VAL A 31 -14.85 -9.87 -16.24
N LYS A 32 -16.17 -9.68 -16.28
CA LYS A 32 -16.94 -9.83 -17.52
C LYS A 32 -16.46 -8.87 -18.61
N THR A 33 -16.12 -7.63 -18.26
CA THR A 33 -15.55 -6.67 -19.21
C THR A 33 -14.18 -7.12 -19.70
N LEU A 34 -13.32 -7.61 -18.79
CA LEU A 34 -12.01 -8.16 -19.14
C LEU A 34 -12.13 -9.36 -20.11
N ASN A 35 -13.02 -10.30 -19.81
CA ASN A 35 -13.28 -11.47 -20.65
C ASN A 35 -13.83 -11.09 -22.03
N LYS A 36 -14.66 -10.04 -22.12
CA LYS A 36 -15.14 -9.50 -23.41
C LYS A 36 -14.02 -8.94 -24.28
N ALA A 37 -12.94 -8.45 -23.67
CA ALA A 37 -11.74 -8.02 -24.37
C ALA A 37 -10.81 -9.19 -24.75
N GLY A 38 -11.22 -10.43 -24.50
CA GLY A 38 -10.43 -11.65 -24.79
C GLY A 38 -9.37 -11.96 -23.74
N ILE A 39 -9.37 -11.27 -22.60
CA ILE A 39 -8.43 -11.50 -21.51
C ILE A 39 -9.15 -12.26 -20.40
N PHE A 40 -8.62 -13.42 -20.02
CA PHE A 40 -9.18 -14.25 -18.95
C PHE A 40 -8.21 -14.24 -17.77
N PRO A 41 -8.63 -13.81 -16.57
CA PRO A 41 -7.74 -13.71 -15.43
C PRO A 41 -7.36 -15.11 -14.91
N ASP A 42 -6.08 -15.31 -14.66
CA ASP A 42 -5.57 -16.51 -13.96
C ASP A 42 -5.74 -16.39 -12.45
N LEU A 43 -5.73 -15.14 -11.94
CA LEU A 43 -5.83 -14.82 -10.53
C LEU A 43 -6.60 -13.51 -10.34
N ILE A 44 -7.40 -13.43 -9.27
CA ILE A 44 -8.07 -12.21 -8.84
C ILE A 44 -7.46 -11.75 -7.51
N ILE A 45 -6.98 -10.51 -7.45
CA ILE A 45 -6.67 -9.84 -6.19
C ILE A 45 -7.90 -9.03 -5.79
N ALA A 46 -8.52 -9.37 -4.68
CA ALA A 46 -9.75 -8.75 -4.19
C ALA A 46 -9.42 -7.77 -3.07
N ARG A 47 -9.34 -6.47 -3.41
CA ARG A 47 -9.17 -5.37 -2.45
C ARG A 47 -10.45 -5.21 -1.64
N SER A 48 -10.35 -5.23 -0.33
CA SER A 48 -11.46 -5.13 0.60
C SER A 48 -10.97 -4.53 1.92
N SER A 49 -11.86 -3.98 2.74
CA SER A 49 -11.50 -3.60 4.12
C SER A 49 -11.41 -4.80 5.07
N GLN A 50 -11.98 -5.94 4.68
CA GLN A 50 -12.08 -7.15 5.49
C GLN A 50 -11.91 -8.41 4.63
N LEU A 51 -11.56 -9.54 5.26
CA LEU A 51 -11.44 -10.83 4.59
C LEU A 51 -12.75 -11.24 3.91
N LEU A 52 -12.64 -11.77 2.69
CA LEU A 52 -13.75 -12.35 1.94
C LEU A 52 -14.41 -13.47 2.73
N THR A 53 -15.72 -13.39 2.90
CA THR A 53 -16.50 -14.53 3.38
C THR A 53 -16.41 -15.68 2.38
N LYS A 54 -16.53 -16.92 2.89
CA LYS A 54 -16.55 -18.12 2.03
C LYS A 54 -17.61 -18.01 0.93
N GLN A 55 -18.79 -17.50 1.26
CA GLN A 55 -19.89 -17.32 0.31
C GLN A 55 -19.51 -16.38 -0.83
N ILE A 56 -18.91 -15.24 -0.52
CA ILE A 56 -18.53 -14.25 -1.53
C ILE A 56 -17.40 -14.75 -2.41
N ARG A 57 -16.40 -15.42 -1.82
CA ARG A 57 -15.33 -16.09 -2.55
C ARG A 57 -15.86 -17.12 -3.55
N HIS A 58 -16.76 -18.01 -3.13
CA HIS A 58 -17.38 -19.00 -4.03
C HIS A 58 -18.21 -18.33 -5.12
N LYS A 59 -18.95 -17.28 -4.78
CA LYS A 59 -19.72 -16.49 -5.75
C LYS A 59 -18.80 -15.87 -6.80
N ILE A 60 -17.68 -15.26 -6.41
CA ILE A 60 -16.69 -14.72 -7.36
C ILE A 60 -16.14 -15.85 -8.23
N ALA A 61 -15.70 -16.96 -7.65
CA ALA A 61 -15.15 -18.10 -8.37
C ALA A 61 -16.10 -18.60 -9.48
N MET A 62 -17.37 -18.85 -9.12
CA MET A 62 -18.37 -19.33 -10.08
C MET A 62 -18.68 -18.31 -11.18
N PHE A 63 -18.91 -17.04 -10.84
CA PHE A 63 -19.30 -16.03 -11.83
C PHE A 63 -18.15 -15.52 -12.69
N CYS A 64 -16.91 -15.65 -12.20
CA CYS A 64 -15.71 -15.18 -12.90
C CYS A 64 -14.97 -16.31 -13.62
N ASN A 65 -15.37 -17.57 -13.39
CA ASN A 65 -14.70 -18.77 -13.92
C ASN A 65 -13.21 -18.85 -13.53
N VAL A 66 -12.92 -18.60 -12.25
CA VAL A 66 -11.58 -18.66 -11.66
C VAL A 66 -11.63 -19.58 -10.44
N ASP A 67 -10.57 -20.36 -10.20
CA ASP A 67 -10.49 -21.22 -9.03
C ASP A 67 -10.56 -20.40 -7.72
N ALA A 68 -11.29 -20.90 -6.72
CA ALA A 68 -11.46 -20.18 -5.45
C ALA A 68 -10.15 -19.96 -4.68
N SER A 69 -9.15 -20.83 -4.88
CA SER A 69 -7.79 -20.69 -4.36
C SER A 69 -6.97 -19.62 -5.11
N SER A 70 -7.38 -19.26 -6.33
CA SER A 70 -6.78 -18.19 -7.13
C SER A 70 -7.43 -16.83 -6.90
N ILE A 71 -8.22 -16.69 -5.83
CA ILE A 71 -8.74 -15.41 -5.35
C ILE A 71 -7.93 -15.02 -4.11
N ILE A 72 -7.28 -13.86 -4.13
CA ILE A 72 -6.39 -13.42 -3.05
C ILE A 72 -7.02 -12.23 -2.35
N ASP A 73 -7.23 -12.36 -1.03
CA ASP A 73 -7.62 -11.24 -0.17
C ASP A 73 -6.50 -10.20 -0.15
N ASN A 74 -6.85 -8.94 -0.45
CA ASN A 74 -5.97 -7.81 -0.27
C ASN A 74 -6.62 -6.82 0.71
N ILE A 75 -6.52 -7.11 2.00
CA ILE A 75 -7.15 -6.32 3.06
C ILE A 75 -6.38 -5.04 3.39
N ASP A 76 -7.06 -4.04 3.96
CA ASP A 76 -6.38 -2.90 4.56
C ASP A 76 -5.40 -3.38 5.63
N VAL A 77 -4.15 -2.91 5.56
CA VAL A 77 -3.07 -3.26 6.49
C VAL A 77 -2.43 -1.97 7.04
N PRO A 78 -1.91 -1.98 8.28
CA PRO A 78 -1.29 -0.80 8.89
C PRO A 78 -0.08 -0.25 8.14
N THR A 79 0.63 -1.10 7.40
CA THR A 79 1.81 -0.70 6.61
C THR A 79 1.89 -1.45 5.29
N ILE A 80 2.35 -0.78 4.23
CA ILE A 80 2.46 -1.35 2.89
C ILE A 80 3.39 -2.57 2.84
N TYR A 81 4.36 -2.66 3.76
CA TYR A 81 5.30 -3.77 3.87
C TYR A 81 4.65 -5.07 4.33
N GLU A 82 3.42 -5.03 4.88
CA GLU A 82 2.66 -6.23 5.24
C GLU A 82 2.00 -6.90 4.02
N ILE A 83 1.72 -6.14 2.95
CA ILE A 83 1.00 -6.64 1.77
C ILE A 83 1.67 -7.89 1.18
N PRO A 84 2.99 -7.92 0.92
CA PRO A 84 3.62 -9.12 0.34
C PRO A 84 3.59 -10.31 1.29
N ILE A 85 3.61 -10.10 2.62
CA ILE A 85 3.46 -11.18 3.61
C ILE A 85 2.05 -11.76 3.54
N CYS A 86 1.02 -10.91 3.45
CA CYS A 86 -0.37 -11.36 3.29
C CYS A 86 -0.57 -12.17 2.00
N PHE A 87 0.06 -11.76 0.89
CA PHE A 87 0.02 -12.52 -0.36
C PHE A 87 0.81 -13.83 -0.27
N TYR A 88 1.95 -13.83 0.41
CA TYR A 88 2.73 -15.04 0.63
C TYR A 88 1.95 -16.09 1.43
N LYS A 89 1.28 -15.68 2.52
CA LYS A 89 0.42 -16.56 3.34
C LYS A 89 -0.73 -17.19 2.53
N GLN A 90 -1.17 -16.52 1.47
CA GLN A 90 -2.20 -17.01 0.55
C GLN A 90 -1.63 -17.74 -0.67
N ARG A 91 -0.34 -18.09 -0.66
CA ARG A 91 0.35 -18.89 -1.69
C ARG A 91 0.34 -18.26 -3.09
N LEU A 92 0.24 -16.92 -3.19
CA LEU A 92 0.24 -16.20 -4.47
C LEU A 92 1.46 -16.58 -5.34
N HIS A 93 2.63 -16.66 -4.73
CA HIS A 93 3.88 -17.02 -5.39
C HIS A 93 3.85 -18.44 -5.99
N GLU A 94 3.16 -19.38 -5.37
CA GLU A 94 3.00 -20.74 -5.88
C GLU A 94 2.01 -20.80 -7.04
N ILE A 95 0.90 -20.04 -6.95
CA ILE A 95 -0.11 -19.96 -8.01
C ILE A 95 0.52 -19.41 -9.29
N LEU A 96 1.22 -18.27 -9.19
CA LEU A 96 1.92 -17.68 -10.32
C LEU A 96 3.11 -18.52 -10.78
N GLY A 97 3.85 -19.12 -9.86
CA GLY A 97 4.97 -20.02 -10.18
C GLY A 97 4.52 -21.23 -11.00
N SER A 98 3.43 -21.87 -10.59
CA SER A 98 2.81 -22.98 -11.33
C SER A 98 2.33 -22.53 -12.70
N ARG A 99 1.61 -21.39 -12.77
CA ARG A 99 1.05 -20.85 -14.02
C ARG A 99 2.12 -20.50 -15.06
N LEU A 100 3.28 -20.03 -14.59
CA LEU A 100 4.40 -19.59 -15.42
C LEU A 100 5.51 -20.64 -15.56
N LYS A 101 5.34 -21.84 -14.95
CA LYS A 101 6.35 -22.90 -14.89
C LYS A 101 7.71 -22.43 -14.35
N ILE A 102 7.68 -21.54 -13.35
CA ILE A 102 8.88 -21.04 -12.65
C ILE A 102 8.84 -21.40 -11.17
N ASN A 103 10.01 -21.70 -10.62
CA ASN A 103 10.16 -21.94 -9.20
C ASN A 103 10.34 -20.60 -8.47
N VAL A 104 9.34 -20.20 -7.66
CA VAL A 104 9.38 -18.94 -6.91
C VAL A 104 9.59 -19.25 -5.43
N LYS A 105 10.69 -18.74 -4.86
CA LYS A 105 11.01 -18.87 -3.42
C LYS A 105 11.25 -17.48 -2.81
N PRO A 106 10.19 -16.78 -2.35
CA PRO A 106 10.32 -15.44 -1.79
C PRO A 106 11.11 -15.44 -0.47
N LYS A 107 11.97 -14.43 -0.26
CA LYS A 107 12.72 -14.24 0.99
C LYS A 107 11.89 -13.47 2.02
N ILE A 108 10.94 -14.16 2.65
CA ILE A 108 9.96 -13.53 3.54
C ILE A 108 10.54 -13.13 4.91
N ASP A 109 11.60 -13.79 5.38
CA ASP A 109 12.16 -13.52 6.71
C ASP A 109 12.67 -12.10 6.88
N SER A 110 13.36 -11.56 5.86
CA SER A 110 13.83 -10.17 5.88
C SER A 110 12.68 -9.17 5.92
N LEU A 111 11.59 -9.46 5.20
CA LEU A 111 10.41 -8.61 5.18
C LEU A 111 9.64 -8.67 6.51
N ASN A 112 9.49 -9.86 7.09
CA ASN A 112 8.92 -10.03 8.44
C ASN A 112 9.70 -9.22 9.48
N ARG A 113 11.04 -9.24 9.42
CA ARG A 113 11.88 -8.43 10.33
C ARG A 113 11.59 -6.95 10.17
N LEU A 114 11.53 -6.44 8.94
CA LEU A 114 11.21 -5.04 8.66
C LEU A 114 9.85 -4.65 9.24
N VAL A 115 8.81 -5.43 8.91
CA VAL A 115 7.43 -5.20 9.41
C VAL A 115 7.39 -5.21 10.94
N ASN A 116 8.04 -6.18 11.57
CA ASN A 116 8.07 -6.26 13.04
C ASN A 116 8.71 -5.03 13.68
N VAL A 117 9.80 -4.52 13.11
CA VAL A 117 10.45 -3.30 13.61
C VAL A 117 9.56 -2.08 13.41
N ILE A 118 8.95 -1.92 12.23
CA ILE A 118 8.02 -0.82 11.95
C ILE A 118 6.85 -0.84 12.95
N SER A 119 6.16 -1.98 13.08
CA SER A 119 5.01 -2.12 13.97
C SER A 119 5.38 -1.92 15.43
N LYS A 120 6.55 -2.42 15.87
CA LYS A 120 7.07 -2.16 17.22
C LYS A 120 7.29 -0.66 17.45
N ASN A 121 7.91 0.05 16.52
CA ASN A 121 8.22 1.47 16.67
C ASN A 121 6.96 2.36 16.71
N LEU A 122 5.86 1.91 16.12
CA LEU A 122 4.58 2.61 16.22
C LEU A 122 3.95 2.50 17.62
N VAL A 123 4.19 1.39 18.33
CA VAL A 123 3.57 1.11 19.64
C VAL A 123 4.48 1.53 20.81
N SER A 124 5.77 1.20 20.74
CA SER A 124 6.74 1.42 21.81
C SER A 124 8.11 1.80 21.24
N PRO A 125 8.25 3.04 20.71
CA PRO A 125 9.52 3.50 20.17
C PRO A 125 10.55 3.76 21.28
N LYS A 126 11.81 3.44 21.00
CA LYS A 126 12.94 3.81 21.88
C LYS A 126 13.19 5.32 21.92
N LYS A 127 12.97 5.98 20.79
CA LYS A 127 13.15 7.43 20.61
C LYS A 127 12.16 7.92 19.55
N ILE A 128 11.65 9.12 19.76
CA ILE A 128 10.82 9.83 18.79
C ILE A 128 11.64 11.00 18.22
N VAL A 129 11.61 11.18 16.91
CA VAL A 129 12.21 12.30 16.20
C VAL A 129 11.13 12.96 15.34
N ASN A 130 10.93 14.26 15.52
CA ASN A 130 9.94 15.05 14.82
C ASN A 130 10.60 15.72 13.61
N ILE A 131 10.18 15.35 12.40
CA ILE A 131 10.71 15.87 11.16
C ILE A 131 9.64 16.70 10.45
N ALA A 132 9.93 17.97 10.18
CA ALA A 132 9.07 18.79 9.34
C ALA A 132 9.41 18.59 7.87
N ILE A 133 8.40 18.53 7.00
CA ILE A 133 8.54 18.55 5.55
C ILE A 133 7.97 19.88 5.04
N CYS A 134 8.84 20.82 4.67
CA CYS A 134 8.45 22.16 4.22
C CYS A 134 8.17 22.17 2.72
N GLY A 135 6.95 21.82 2.37
CA GLY A 135 6.49 21.56 1.00
C GLY A 135 5.54 22.62 0.46
N LYS A 136 5.32 22.61 -0.86
CA LYS A 136 4.30 23.46 -1.51
C LYS A 136 2.93 22.78 -1.59
N TYR A 137 2.91 21.46 -1.76
CA TYR A 137 1.69 20.67 -1.91
C TYR A 137 1.34 19.96 -0.61
N THR A 138 0.50 20.58 0.22
CA THR A 138 0.08 20.01 1.52
C THR A 138 -1.17 19.15 1.40
N GLU A 139 -2.01 19.39 0.39
CA GLU A 139 -3.27 18.67 0.16
C GLU A 139 -3.11 17.39 -0.69
N LEU A 140 -1.98 17.23 -1.38
CA LEU A 140 -1.67 16.09 -2.23
C LEU A 140 -0.66 15.19 -1.52
N GLY A 141 -1.14 14.21 -0.75
CA GLY A 141 -0.32 13.27 0.03
C GLY A 141 0.77 12.57 -0.79
N ASP A 142 0.52 12.32 -2.08
CA ASP A 142 1.45 11.61 -2.97
C ASP A 142 2.69 12.43 -3.36
N SER A 143 2.65 13.77 -3.22
CA SER A 143 3.72 14.66 -3.66
C SER A 143 5.06 14.39 -2.96
N TYR A 144 5.01 13.81 -1.77
CA TYR A 144 6.17 13.49 -0.95
C TYR A 144 6.23 12.01 -0.55
N ALA A 145 5.51 11.12 -1.25
CA ALA A 145 5.45 9.70 -0.92
C ALA A 145 6.85 9.08 -0.74
N SER A 146 7.77 9.33 -1.68
CA SER A 146 9.14 8.81 -1.60
C SER A 146 9.94 9.35 -0.39
N ILE A 147 9.65 10.59 0.04
CA ILE A 147 10.28 11.17 1.24
C ILE A 147 9.76 10.45 2.49
N PHE A 148 8.44 10.28 2.62
CA PHE A 148 7.85 9.52 3.73
C PHE A 148 8.38 8.09 3.80
N GLU A 149 8.50 7.39 2.66
CA GLU A 149 9.02 6.03 2.64
C GLU A 149 10.51 5.97 3.02
N SER A 150 11.33 6.93 2.54
CA SER A 150 12.73 7.01 2.97
C SER A 150 12.88 7.22 4.48
N LEU A 151 12.05 8.07 5.08
CA LEU A 151 12.04 8.28 6.53
C LEU A 151 11.56 7.03 7.27
N THR A 152 10.59 6.30 6.72
CA THR A 152 10.15 5.00 7.28
C THR A 152 11.29 3.99 7.31
N HIS A 153 12.09 3.90 6.24
CA HIS A 153 13.27 3.04 6.19
C HIS A 153 14.35 3.46 7.21
N VAL A 154 14.61 4.77 7.35
CA VAL A 154 15.55 5.28 8.37
C VAL A 154 15.04 4.96 9.78
N SER A 155 13.74 5.16 10.03
CA SER A 155 13.07 4.85 11.28
C SER A 155 13.24 3.39 11.66
N ALA A 156 13.04 2.48 10.71
CA ALA A 156 13.23 1.05 10.92
C ALA A 156 14.71 0.68 11.16
N ASN A 157 15.63 1.23 10.36
CA ASN A 157 17.06 0.93 10.47
C ASN A 157 17.67 1.39 11.79
N LEU A 158 17.21 2.52 12.34
CA LEU A 158 17.71 3.08 13.59
C LEU A 158 16.92 2.64 14.84
N ASP A 159 15.87 1.82 14.68
CA ASP A 159 14.96 1.39 15.77
C ASP A 159 14.36 2.59 16.54
N ILE A 160 13.92 3.60 15.79
CA ILE A 160 13.25 4.83 16.29
C ILE A 160 11.90 5.02 15.61
N LEU A 161 11.12 6.01 16.08
CA LEU A 161 9.94 6.51 15.39
C LEU A 161 10.19 7.91 14.85
N ILE A 162 10.09 8.08 13.53
CA ILE A 162 10.07 9.40 12.90
C ILE A 162 8.61 9.84 12.74
N LYS A 163 8.24 10.94 13.39
CA LYS A 163 6.94 11.60 13.20
C LYS A 163 7.10 12.74 12.21
N THR A 164 6.30 12.75 11.16
CA THR A 164 6.37 13.77 10.12
C THR A 164 5.24 14.78 10.25
N THR A 165 5.58 16.05 10.06
CA THR A 165 4.62 17.16 9.97
C THR A 165 4.82 17.87 8.64
N ILE A 166 3.77 17.98 7.82
CA ILE A 166 3.84 18.77 6.60
C ILE A 166 3.63 20.24 6.94
N ILE A 167 4.53 21.09 6.48
CA ILE A 167 4.43 22.55 6.60
C ILE A 167 4.24 23.13 5.20
N ASP A 168 3.23 23.99 5.05
CA ASP A 168 3.01 24.74 3.81
C ASP A 168 4.02 25.88 3.68
N SER A 169 4.94 25.74 2.74
CA SER A 169 5.93 26.75 2.38
C SER A 169 5.33 28.06 1.86
N THR A 170 4.08 28.10 1.41
CA THR A 170 3.41 29.34 0.99
C THR A 170 2.88 30.17 2.16
N ASN A 171 2.70 29.54 3.32
CA ASN A 171 2.20 30.18 4.54
C ASN A 171 3.16 29.95 5.73
N PHE A 172 4.47 29.88 5.44
CA PHE A 172 5.47 29.51 6.42
C PHE A 172 5.63 30.56 7.53
N ASN A 173 5.76 30.07 8.77
CA ASN A 173 6.10 30.85 9.95
C ASN A 173 7.08 30.07 10.83
N GLU A 174 8.10 30.73 11.40
CA GLU A 174 9.10 30.13 12.29
C GLU A 174 8.49 29.38 13.48
N GLY A 175 7.35 29.84 14.01
CA GLY A 175 6.61 29.18 15.07
C GLY A 175 6.14 27.77 14.71
N MET A 176 6.00 27.44 13.42
CA MET A 176 5.67 26.10 12.93
C MET A 176 6.80 25.09 13.14
N LEU A 177 8.04 25.55 13.35
CA LEU A 177 9.20 24.71 13.67
C LEU A 177 9.38 24.45 15.16
N LYS A 178 8.47 24.96 16.00
CA LYS A 178 8.50 24.68 17.44
C LYS A 178 8.35 23.18 17.69
N ASN A 179 9.26 22.58 18.46
CA ASN A 179 9.34 21.15 18.76
C ASN A 179 9.64 20.25 17.54
N ILE A 180 10.24 20.79 16.48
CA ILE A 180 10.76 20.03 15.36
C ILE A 180 12.26 19.76 15.57
N ASP A 181 12.68 18.51 15.41
CA ASP A 181 14.07 18.06 15.58
C ASP A 181 14.89 18.16 14.29
N GLY A 182 14.22 18.22 13.13
CA GLY A 182 14.87 18.39 11.84
C GLY A 182 13.89 18.76 10.73
N ILE A 183 14.40 19.35 9.66
CA ILE A 183 13.59 19.81 8.53
C ILE A 183 14.08 19.19 7.22
N VAL A 184 13.13 18.76 6.39
CA VAL A 184 13.35 18.39 5.00
C VAL A 184 12.70 19.47 4.13
N VAL A 185 13.53 20.15 3.34
CA VAL A 185 13.08 21.12 2.33
C VAL A 185 13.12 20.44 0.96
N PRO A 186 12.02 19.82 0.49
CA PRO A 186 11.98 19.14 -0.80
C PRO A 186 12.17 20.11 -1.98
N GLY A 187 12.44 19.56 -3.16
CA GLY A 187 12.34 20.30 -4.41
C GLY A 187 10.96 20.98 -4.58
N GLY A 188 10.91 22.09 -5.29
CA GLY A 188 9.66 22.80 -5.58
C GLY A 188 9.59 23.22 -7.03
N PHE A 189 8.59 22.74 -7.75
CA PHE A 189 8.31 23.21 -9.11
C PHE A 189 7.48 24.51 -9.09
N GLY A 190 7.90 25.47 -9.91
CA GLY A 190 7.24 26.76 -10.10
C GLY A 190 7.72 27.87 -9.15
N VAL A 191 7.10 29.05 -9.30
CA VAL A 191 7.58 30.32 -8.70
C VAL A 191 6.99 30.65 -7.33
N ARG A 192 6.15 29.79 -6.75
CA ARG A 192 5.46 30.07 -5.47
C ARG A 192 6.03 29.22 -4.34
N GLY A 193 6.09 29.78 -3.13
CA GLY A 193 6.52 29.08 -1.91
C GLY A 193 8.04 28.97 -1.74
N TYR A 194 8.85 29.55 -2.62
CA TYR A 194 10.31 29.54 -2.44
C TYR A 194 10.76 30.38 -1.24
N GLU A 195 10.10 31.51 -0.97
CA GLU A 195 10.40 32.39 0.18
C GLU A 195 10.24 31.66 1.51
N GLY A 196 9.14 30.91 1.70
CA GLY A 196 8.96 30.12 2.92
C GLY A 196 9.96 28.98 3.04
N LYS A 197 10.42 28.39 1.94
CA LYS A 197 11.52 27.41 1.95
C LYS A 197 12.85 28.04 2.38
N ILE A 198 13.16 29.24 1.88
CA ILE A 198 14.36 29.99 2.29
C ILE A 198 14.31 30.31 3.78
N ARG A 199 13.17 30.81 4.28
CA ARG A 199 12.98 31.13 5.71
C ARG A 199 13.04 29.92 6.64
N ALA A 200 12.89 28.72 6.10
CA ALA A 200 12.91 27.49 6.88
C ALA A 200 14.32 26.90 7.05
N ILE A 201 15.31 27.42 6.31
CA ILE A 201 16.74 27.08 6.38
C ILE A 201 17.43 28.10 7.29
#